data_AF-A0A970SMQ0-F1
#
_entry.id   AF-A0A970SMQ0-F1
#
_cell.length_a   1.000
_cell.length_b   1.000
_cell.length_c   1.000
_cell.angle_alpha   90.00
_cell.angle_beta   90.00
_cell.angle_gamma   90.00
#
_symmetry.space_group_name_H-M   'P 1'
#
loop_
_entity.id
_entity.type
_entity.pdbx_description
1 polymer ?
#
loop_
_entity_poly.entity_id
_entity_poly.type
_entity_poly.pdbx_seq_one_letter_code
_entity_poly.pdbx_strand_id
1 'polypeptide(L)'
;MVVQRWSREVISQKIRRLKEDGHTLRHSEVAIKHQRLVSAAVRYFGSWASAVSSSGIDYSDIRKKSQIDRAAKVTRWSLERIDKEVKNLIDSGECLASATVRANHPALFSAAVSPRYYGSWRKTLTSQGVDYDSMLSKNRNNSSSGRNTRSRRTIISRLRVMTQGSDMLSNEEASRRYPRFYQQAVERFGSWEAATQAAFDPKSERV
;
A
#
# COMPACT_ATOMS: atom_id res chain seq x y z
N MET A 1 11.51 55.34 22.22
CA MET A 1 10.77 54.20 21.62
C MET A 1 9.51 54.72 20.95
N VAL A 2 9.36 54.57 19.64
CA VAL A 2 8.15 55.01 18.93
C VAL A 2 7.02 54.02 19.25
N VAL A 3 6.00 54.48 19.98
CA VAL A 3 4.79 53.69 20.25
C VAL A 3 3.96 53.68 18.97
N GLN A 4 4.01 52.57 18.25
CA GLN A 4 3.22 52.44 17.03
C GLN A 4 1.73 52.39 17.39
N ARG A 5 0.94 53.35 16.88
CA ARG A 5 -0.51 53.34 16.98
C ARG A 5 -1.08 52.31 16.00
N TRP A 6 -1.88 51.38 16.51
CA TRP A 6 -2.53 50.35 15.71
C TRP A 6 -3.94 50.80 15.31
N SER A 7 -4.29 50.58 14.05
CA SER A 7 -5.65 50.70 13.52
C SER A 7 -5.91 49.54 12.55
N ARG A 8 -7.18 49.32 12.18
CA ARG A 8 -7.56 48.28 11.20
C ARG A 8 -6.84 48.48 9.87
N GLU A 9 -6.75 49.73 9.42
CA GLU A 9 -6.12 50.14 8.16
C GLU A 9 -4.61 49.88 8.17
N VAL A 10 -3.94 50.26 9.27
CA VAL A 10 -2.49 50.03 9.45
C VAL A 10 -2.17 48.53 9.47
N ILE A 11 -3.01 47.72 10.12
CA ILE A 11 -2.87 46.26 10.15
C ILE A 11 -3.03 45.71 8.73
N SER A 12 -4.09 46.08 8.01
CA SER A 12 -4.33 45.58 6.65
C SER A 12 -3.27 46.02 5.64
N GLN A 13 -2.71 47.23 5.77
CA GLN A 13 -1.56 47.66 4.97
C GLN A 13 -0.32 46.82 5.26
N LYS A 14 -0.01 46.57 6.54
CA LYS A 14 1.14 45.73 6.90
C LYS A 14 1.00 44.29 6.42
N ILE A 15 -0.20 43.71 6.49
CA ILE A 15 -0.47 42.35 5.98
C ILE A 15 -0.25 42.31 4.46
N ARG A 16 -0.72 43.32 3.72
CA ARG A 16 -0.48 43.42 2.27
C ARG A 16 1.01 43.55 1.94
N ARG A 17 1.74 44.43 2.63
CA ARG A 17 3.19 44.56 2.46
C ARG A 17 3.93 43.25 2.72
N LEU A 18 3.58 42.52 3.79
CA LEU A 18 4.17 41.20 4.05
C LEU A 18 3.97 40.23 2.88
N LYS A 19 2.81 40.27 2.21
CA LYS A 19 2.56 39.45 1.02
C LYS A 19 3.38 39.90 -0.18
N GLU A 20 3.46 41.21 -0.41
CA GLU A 20 4.23 41.82 -1.51
C GLU A 20 5.74 41.53 -1.36
N ASP A 21 6.26 41.59 -0.13
CA ASP A 21 7.64 41.24 0.24
C ASP A 21 7.92 39.72 0.16
N GLY A 22 6.96 38.93 -0.34
CA GLY A 22 7.07 37.49 -0.51
C GLY A 22 7.08 36.70 0.80
N HIS A 23 6.72 37.31 1.93
CA HIS A 23 6.65 36.60 3.20
C HIS A 23 5.41 35.72 3.29
N THR A 24 5.55 34.54 3.88
CA THR A 24 4.42 33.67 4.16
C THR A 24 3.49 34.35 5.17
N LEU A 25 2.19 34.41 4.86
CA LEU A 25 1.16 34.91 5.80
C LEU A 25 0.66 33.84 6.77
N ARG A 26 1.38 32.72 6.89
CA ARG A 26 1.03 31.62 7.79
C ARG A 26 1.17 32.08 9.23
N HIS A 27 0.10 31.91 10.02
CA HIS A 27 0.06 32.36 11.42
C HIS A 27 1.31 31.94 12.23
N SER A 28 1.75 30.68 12.14
CA SER A 28 2.89 30.18 12.92
C SER A 28 4.21 30.90 12.59
N GLU A 29 4.43 31.30 11.34
CA GLU A 29 5.66 31.99 10.91
C GLU A 29 5.60 33.47 11.25
N VAL A 30 4.44 34.09 11.01
CA VAL A 30 4.21 35.51 11.31
C VAL A 30 4.20 35.76 12.81
N ALA A 31 3.70 34.83 13.62
CA ALA A 31 3.71 34.95 15.08
C ALA A 31 5.14 34.98 15.65
N ILE A 32 6.09 34.29 15.01
CA ILE A 32 7.50 34.28 15.42
C ILE A 32 8.19 35.60 15.03
N LYS A 33 8.00 36.05 13.79
CA LYS A 33 8.74 37.23 13.25
C LYS A 33 8.05 38.57 13.52
N HIS A 34 6.72 38.59 13.64
CA HIS A 34 5.90 39.79 13.71
C HIS A 34 4.82 39.67 14.80
N GLN A 35 5.18 39.18 15.98
CA GLN A 35 4.27 38.94 17.10
C GLN A 35 3.36 40.15 17.42
N ARG A 36 3.92 41.38 17.44
CA ARG A 36 3.15 42.61 17.73
C ARG A 36 2.04 42.87 16.71
N LEU A 37 2.28 42.53 15.43
CA LEU A 37 1.27 42.65 14.38
C LEU A 37 0.17 41.60 14.56
N VAL A 38 0.54 40.35 14.91
CA VAL A 38 -0.44 39.28 15.17
C VAL A 38 -1.33 39.64 16.37
N SER A 39 -0.74 40.12 17.47
CA SER A 39 -1.51 40.55 18.64
C SER A 39 -2.46 41.70 18.31
N ALA A 40 -2.03 42.68 17.51
CA ALA A 40 -2.89 43.76 17.04
C ALA A 40 -4.01 43.24 16.13
N ALA A 41 -3.69 42.35 15.18
CA ALA A 41 -4.68 41.74 14.30
C ALA A 41 -5.76 40.96 15.08
N VAL A 42 -5.35 40.15 16.06
CA VAL A 42 -6.28 39.43 16.95
C VAL A 42 -7.14 40.41 17.75
N ARG A 43 -6.57 41.50 18.28
CA ARG A 43 -7.32 42.50 19.06
C ARG A 43 -8.36 43.26 18.23
N TYR A 44 -8.06 43.61 16.97
CA TYR A 44 -8.92 44.49 16.16
C TYR A 44 -9.88 43.72 15.23
N PHE A 45 -9.54 42.48 14.85
CA PHE A 45 -10.31 41.64 13.93
C PHE A 45 -10.74 40.29 14.53
N GLY A 46 -10.39 40.01 15.79
CA GLY A 46 -10.72 38.76 16.49
C GLY A 46 -9.78 37.60 16.18
N SER A 47 -9.26 37.50 14.95
CA SER A 47 -8.29 36.46 14.59
C SER A 47 -7.34 36.93 13.48
N TRP A 48 -6.17 36.29 13.38
CA TRP A 48 -5.24 36.52 12.25
C TRP A 48 -5.88 36.18 10.90
N ALA A 49 -6.62 35.08 10.83
CA ALA A 49 -7.33 34.68 9.61
C ALA A 49 -8.31 35.77 9.15
N SER A 50 -9.10 36.30 10.09
CA SER A 50 -10.05 37.38 9.82
C SER A 50 -9.33 38.64 9.33
N ALA A 51 -8.22 39.03 9.95
CA ALA A 51 -7.44 40.20 9.54
C ALA A 51 -6.87 40.05 8.12
N VAL A 52 -6.38 38.84 7.77
CA VAL A 52 -5.87 38.56 6.41
C VAL A 52 -6.99 38.57 5.39
N SER A 53 -8.13 37.95 5.70
CA SER A 53 -9.34 38.01 4.86
C SER A 53 -9.85 39.44 4.66
N SER A 54 -9.91 40.24 5.73
CA SER A 54 -10.28 41.67 5.64
C SER A 54 -9.26 42.53 4.90
N SER A 55 -8.06 42.00 4.64
CA SER A 55 -7.05 42.66 3.80
C SER A 55 -7.17 42.30 2.30
N GLY A 56 -8.23 41.58 1.92
CA GLY A 56 -8.49 41.14 0.54
C GLY A 56 -7.70 39.89 0.14
N ILE A 57 -7.22 39.10 1.10
CA ILE A 57 -6.41 37.92 0.85
C ILE A 57 -7.15 36.69 1.36
N ASP A 58 -7.38 35.70 0.49
CA ASP A 58 -8.02 34.46 0.91
C ASP A 58 -7.08 33.64 1.83
N TYR A 59 -7.37 33.68 3.13
CA TYR A 59 -6.63 32.93 4.13
C TYR A 59 -6.90 31.43 4.08
N SER A 60 -8.02 31.01 3.48
CA SER A 60 -8.37 29.59 3.37
C SER A 60 -7.36 28.83 2.50
N ASP A 61 -6.89 29.45 1.42
CA ASP A 61 -5.88 28.87 0.54
C ASP A 61 -4.50 28.79 1.20
N ILE A 62 -4.12 29.80 1.98
CA ILE A 62 -2.90 29.78 2.80
C ILE A 62 -2.97 28.62 3.80
N ARG A 63 -4.13 28.41 4.43
CA ARG A 63 -4.34 27.31 5.37
C ARG A 63 -4.29 25.95 4.69
N LYS A 64 -4.94 25.79 3.52
CA LYS A 64 -4.88 24.55 2.72
C LYS A 64 -3.45 24.22 2.31
N LYS A 65 -2.71 25.20 1.77
CA LYS A 65 -1.30 25.03 1.39
C LYS A 65 -0.46 24.61 2.60
N SER A 66 -0.62 25.28 3.74
CA SER A 66 0.07 24.89 4.97
C SER A 66 -0.30 23.48 5.46
N GLN A 67 -1.53 23.01 5.23
CA GLN A 67 -1.95 21.65 5.59
C GLN A 67 -1.33 20.62 4.64
N ILE A 68 -1.28 20.93 3.34
CA ILE A 68 -0.58 20.11 2.33
C ILE A 68 0.91 20.04 2.66
N ASP A 69 1.58 21.18 2.89
CA ASP A 69 3.01 21.23 3.23
C ASP A 69 3.31 20.50 4.54
N ARG A 70 2.45 20.65 5.55
CA ARG A 70 2.57 19.90 6.81
C ARG A 70 2.32 18.42 6.58
N ALA A 71 1.36 18.02 5.76
CA ALA A 71 1.14 16.61 5.42
C ALA A 71 2.34 16.03 4.66
N ALA A 72 2.92 16.76 3.70
CA ALA A 72 4.13 16.36 3.01
C ALA A 72 5.34 16.22 3.95
N LYS A 73 5.44 17.08 4.97
CA LYS A 73 6.54 17.08 5.94
C LYS A 73 6.35 16.08 7.09
N VAL A 74 5.13 15.91 7.59
CA VAL A 74 4.80 15.10 8.78
C VAL A 74 4.52 13.65 8.40
N THR A 75 3.96 13.39 7.22
CA THR A 75 3.79 12.03 6.74
C THR A 75 5.11 11.63 6.10
N ARG A 76 5.74 10.54 6.57
CA ARG A 76 6.92 9.94 5.92
C ARG A 76 6.70 9.61 4.43
N TRP A 77 5.49 9.77 3.92
CA TRP A 77 5.00 9.35 2.61
C TRP A 77 4.56 10.57 1.77
N SER A 78 4.99 10.60 0.51
CA SER A 78 4.52 11.48 -0.56
C SER A 78 4.10 10.62 -1.76
N LEU A 79 3.36 11.18 -2.73
CA LEU A 79 3.05 10.46 -3.98
C LEU A 79 4.33 9.96 -4.66
N GLU A 80 5.33 10.85 -4.79
CA GLU A 80 6.64 10.52 -5.36
C GLU A 80 7.34 9.38 -4.62
N ARG A 81 7.25 9.36 -3.28
CA ARG A 81 7.86 8.28 -2.49
C ARG A 81 7.11 6.97 -2.67
N ILE A 82 5.78 7.01 -2.72
CA ILE A 82 4.95 5.82 -2.99
C ILE A 82 5.31 5.26 -4.37
N ASP A 83 5.39 6.12 -5.38
CA ASP A 83 5.77 5.74 -6.75
C ASP A 83 7.16 5.13 -6.82
N LYS A 84 8.13 5.73 -6.13
CA LYS A 84 9.49 5.22 -6.05
C LYS A 84 9.56 3.83 -5.41
N GLU A 85 8.87 3.62 -4.28
CA GLU A 85 8.86 2.32 -3.62
C GLU A 85 8.13 1.26 -4.47
N VAL A 86 7.01 1.62 -5.08
CA VAL A 86 6.30 0.71 -6.01
C VAL A 86 7.19 0.33 -7.18
N LYS A 87 7.94 1.28 -7.74
CA LYS A 87 8.92 1.01 -8.80
C LYS A 87 10.04 0.08 -8.32
N ASN A 88 10.57 0.29 -7.12
CA ASN A 88 11.56 -0.63 -6.54
C ASN A 88 11.01 -2.06 -6.42
N LEU A 89 9.73 -2.23 -6.06
CA LEU A 89 9.08 -3.55 -5.99
C LEU A 89 8.88 -4.19 -7.37
N ILE A 90 8.63 -3.38 -8.40
CA ILE A 90 8.57 -3.86 -9.80
C ILE A 90 9.95 -4.33 -10.24
N ASP A 91 10.99 -3.51 -10.00
CA ASP A 91 12.37 -3.78 -10.41
C ASP A 91 12.96 -4.99 -9.66
N SER A 92 12.58 -5.19 -8.39
CA SER A 92 12.97 -6.38 -7.61
C SER A 92 12.22 -7.66 -8.00
N GLY A 93 11.20 -7.56 -8.86
CA GLY A 93 10.36 -8.68 -9.26
C GLY A 93 9.49 -9.20 -8.12
N GLU A 94 9.26 -8.41 -7.07
CA GLU A 94 8.41 -8.80 -5.96
C GLU A 94 6.94 -8.91 -6.38
N CYS A 95 6.20 -9.77 -5.69
CA CYS A 95 4.78 -9.94 -5.99
C CYS A 95 3.98 -8.73 -5.51
N LEU A 96 3.48 -7.93 -6.48
CA LEU A 96 2.68 -6.73 -6.25
C LEU A 96 1.22 -7.00 -5.85
N ALA A 97 0.87 -8.26 -5.56
CA ALA A 97 -0.47 -8.61 -5.10
C ALA A 97 -0.75 -7.92 -3.77
N SER A 98 -1.96 -7.36 -3.62
CA SER A 98 -2.34 -6.57 -2.44
C SER A 98 -2.12 -7.31 -1.11
N ALA A 99 -2.37 -8.62 -1.06
CA ALA A 99 -2.14 -9.44 0.12
C ALA A 99 -0.65 -9.54 0.48
N THR A 100 0.22 -9.73 -0.51
CA THR A 100 1.67 -9.85 -0.32
C THR A 100 2.28 -8.52 0.12
N VAL A 101 1.93 -7.43 -0.58
CA VAL A 101 2.43 -6.09 -0.25
C VAL A 101 1.93 -5.65 1.12
N ARG A 102 0.69 -5.97 1.49
CA ARG A 102 0.17 -5.68 2.84
C ARG A 102 0.94 -6.43 3.94
N ALA A 103 1.43 -7.64 3.66
CA ALA A 103 2.19 -8.43 4.62
C ALA A 103 3.65 -7.95 4.73
N ASN A 104 4.32 -7.75 3.59
CA ASN A 104 5.76 -7.45 3.54
C ASN A 104 6.05 -5.95 3.69
N HIS A 105 5.15 -5.09 3.19
CA HIS A 105 5.33 -3.63 3.10
C HIS A 105 4.12 -2.86 3.66
N PRO A 106 3.72 -3.08 4.93
CA PRO A 106 2.47 -2.56 5.49
C PRO A 106 2.38 -1.03 5.53
N ALA A 107 3.51 -0.34 5.68
CA ALA A 107 3.58 1.12 5.70
C ALA A 107 3.31 1.73 4.31
N LEU A 108 3.90 1.14 3.26
CA LEU A 108 3.66 1.53 1.87
C LEU A 108 2.21 1.26 1.48
N PHE A 109 1.70 0.08 1.81
CA PHE A 109 0.33 -0.32 1.49
C PHE A 109 -0.69 0.63 2.16
N SER A 110 -0.53 0.88 3.45
CA SER A 110 -1.41 1.80 4.20
C SER A 110 -1.37 3.22 3.65
N ALA A 111 -0.19 3.69 3.21
CA ALA A 111 -0.05 5.00 2.58
C ALA A 111 -0.76 5.03 1.23
N ALA A 112 -0.49 4.08 0.34
CA ALA A 112 -1.07 4.02 -1.00
C ALA A 112 -2.61 3.89 -1.01
N VAL A 113 -3.19 3.14 -0.06
CA VAL A 113 -4.64 2.98 0.07
C VAL A 113 -5.30 4.17 0.77
N SER A 114 -4.53 5.07 1.40
CA SER A 114 -5.11 6.25 2.05
C SER A 114 -5.80 7.17 1.04
N PRO A 115 -6.99 7.72 1.34
CA PRO A 115 -7.66 8.71 0.50
C PRO A 115 -6.85 9.98 0.26
N ARG A 116 -5.80 10.21 1.05
CA ARG A 116 -4.88 11.36 0.92
C ARG A 116 -3.92 11.23 -0.27
N TYR A 117 -3.75 10.02 -0.80
CA TYR A 117 -2.89 9.74 -1.95
C TYR A 117 -3.74 9.11 -3.06
N TYR A 118 -3.56 7.83 -3.37
CA TYR A 118 -4.28 7.15 -4.45
C TYR A 118 -5.65 6.58 -4.03
N GLY A 119 -5.87 6.37 -2.73
CA GLY A 119 -7.12 5.82 -2.18
C GLY A 119 -7.32 4.32 -2.44
N SER A 120 -6.57 3.70 -3.34
CA SER A 120 -6.55 2.26 -3.52
C SER A 120 -5.22 1.77 -4.11
N TRP A 121 -4.85 0.54 -3.74
CA TRP A 121 -3.66 -0.11 -4.28
C TRP A 121 -3.76 -0.34 -5.80
N ARG A 122 -4.96 -0.69 -6.29
CA ARG A 122 -5.22 -0.81 -7.72
C ARG A 122 -4.94 0.49 -8.47
N LYS A 123 -5.47 1.63 -7.98
CA LYS A 123 -5.23 2.94 -8.62
C LYS A 123 -3.75 3.31 -8.65
N THR A 124 -3.01 2.98 -7.59
CA THR A 124 -1.56 3.21 -7.48
C THR A 124 -0.78 2.46 -8.57
N LEU A 125 -1.18 1.23 -8.89
CA LEU A 125 -0.52 0.43 -9.93
C LEU A 125 -0.97 0.87 -11.33
N THR A 126 -2.25 1.22 -11.50
CA THR A 126 -2.76 1.76 -12.77
C THR A 126 -2.07 3.08 -13.14
N SER A 127 -1.77 3.95 -12.17
CA SER A 127 -1.03 5.20 -12.44
C SER A 127 0.42 4.97 -12.88
N GLN A 128 1.00 3.80 -12.56
CA GLN A 128 2.32 3.38 -13.01
C GLN A 128 2.27 2.56 -14.31
N GLY A 129 1.11 2.50 -14.98
CA GLY A 129 0.92 1.72 -16.21
C GLY A 129 0.88 0.20 -16.00
N VAL A 130 0.77 -0.25 -14.75
CA VAL A 130 0.69 -1.67 -14.42
C VAL A 130 -0.77 -2.11 -14.40
N ASP A 131 -1.10 -3.05 -15.29
CA ASP A 131 -2.41 -3.70 -15.26
C ASP A 131 -2.48 -4.71 -14.10
N TYR A 132 -3.21 -4.32 -13.06
CA TYR A 132 -3.34 -5.08 -11.83
C TYR A 132 -4.04 -6.44 -12.04
N ASP A 133 -5.03 -6.50 -12.94
CA ASP A 133 -5.86 -7.69 -13.09
C ASP A 133 -5.11 -8.80 -13.85
N SER A 134 -4.30 -8.44 -14.86
CA SER A 134 -3.39 -9.41 -15.51
C SER A 134 -2.25 -9.89 -14.62
N MET A 135 -1.79 -9.08 -13.66
CA MET A 135 -0.79 -9.51 -12.67
C MET A 135 -1.36 -10.55 -11.68
N LEU A 136 -2.60 -10.35 -11.21
CA LEU A 136 -3.25 -11.30 -10.31
C LEU A 136 -3.52 -12.66 -10.96
N SER A 137 -3.89 -12.68 -12.25
CA SER A 137 -4.15 -13.93 -12.98
C SER A 137 -2.87 -14.77 -13.12
N LYS A 138 -1.74 -14.14 -13.48
CA LYS A 138 -0.42 -14.79 -13.55
C LYS A 138 0.00 -15.37 -12.20
N ASN A 139 -0.19 -14.63 -11.11
CA ASN A 139 0.19 -15.08 -9.78
C ASN A 139 -0.69 -16.25 -9.27
N ARG A 140 -2.00 -16.25 -9.58
CA ARG A 140 -2.89 -17.39 -9.29
C ARG A 140 -2.44 -18.65 -10.02
N ASN A 141 -2.04 -18.54 -11.28
CA ASN A 141 -1.57 -19.68 -12.07
C ASN A 141 -0.27 -20.26 -11.51
N ASN A 142 0.69 -19.40 -11.14
CA ASN A 142 1.96 -19.83 -10.55
C ASN A 142 1.78 -20.48 -9.16
N SER A 143 0.92 -19.89 -8.32
CA SER A 143 0.57 -20.46 -7.02
C SER A 143 -0.15 -21.82 -7.14
N SER A 144 -0.98 -21.98 -8.17
CA SER A 144 -1.68 -23.23 -8.45
C SER A 144 -0.69 -24.31 -8.90
N SER A 145 0.30 -23.97 -9.72
CA SER A 145 1.37 -24.88 -10.13
C SER A 145 2.19 -25.37 -8.93
N GLY A 146 2.65 -24.46 -8.06
CA GLY A 146 3.41 -24.82 -6.84
C GLY A 146 2.59 -25.62 -5.82
N ARG A 147 1.30 -25.29 -5.64
CA ARG A 147 0.38 -26.07 -4.79
C ARG A 147 0.14 -27.46 -5.36
N ASN A 148 -0.02 -27.57 -6.68
CA ASN A 148 -0.16 -28.86 -7.37
C ASN A 148 1.09 -29.73 -7.19
N THR A 149 2.31 -29.17 -7.32
CA THR A 149 3.56 -29.89 -7.11
C THR A 149 3.72 -30.39 -5.66
N ARG A 150 3.41 -29.56 -4.66
CA ARG A 150 3.45 -29.98 -3.25
C ARG A 150 2.40 -31.06 -2.96
N SER A 151 1.17 -30.88 -3.43
CA SER A 151 0.11 -31.90 -3.30
C SER A 151 0.48 -33.21 -3.98
N ARG A 152 1.14 -33.20 -5.15
CA ARG A 152 1.68 -34.40 -5.80
C ARG A 152 2.73 -35.11 -4.93
N ARG A 153 3.71 -34.38 -4.37
CA ARG A 153 4.73 -34.94 -3.46
C ARG A 153 4.12 -35.53 -2.19
N THR A 154 3.11 -34.87 -1.61
CA THR A 154 2.41 -35.37 -0.41
C THR A 154 1.65 -36.67 -0.71
N ILE A 155 0.95 -36.76 -1.85
CA ILE A 155 0.27 -37.98 -2.28
C ILE A 155 1.27 -39.12 -2.51
N ILE A 156 2.39 -38.86 -3.20
CA ILE A 156 3.46 -39.83 -3.42
C ILE A 156 4.06 -40.33 -2.09
N SER A 157 4.41 -39.42 -1.17
CA SER A 157 4.95 -39.79 0.14
C SER A 157 3.98 -40.65 0.93
N ARG A 158 2.69 -40.32 0.90
CA ARG A 158 1.66 -41.11 1.57
C ARG A 158 1.47 -42.49 0.93
N LEU A 159 1.52 -42.58 -0.40
CA LEU A 159 1.49 -43.86 -1.13
C LEU A 159 2.66 -44.76 -0.74
N ARG A 160 3.89 -44.21 -0.65
CA ARG A 160 5.09 -44.95 -0.22
C ARG A 160 4.93 -45.53 1.20
N VAL A 161 4.33 -44.79 2.13
CA VAL A 161 4.10 -45.26 3.51
C VAL A 161 3.03 -46.35 3.55
N MET A 162 1.96 -46.23 2.77
CA MET A 162 0.84 -47.18 2.79
C MET A 162 1.16 -48.56 2.18
N THR A 163 2.29 -48.68 1.48
CA THR A 163 2.67 -49.86 0.69
C THR A 163 3.92 -50.57 1.22
N GLN A 164 4.52 -50.09 2.32
CA GLN A 164 5.62 -50.79 3.01
C GLN A 164 5.22 -52.14 3.64
N GLY A 165 3.91 -52.45 3.72
CA GLY A 165 3.38 -53.73 4.16
C GLY A 165 3.04 -54.65 2.99
N SER A 166 4.04 -55.11 2.25
CA SER A 166 4.08 -56.26 1.31
C SER A 166 2.98 -56.52 0.27
N ASP A 167 1.90 -55.75 0.19
CA ASP A 167 0.88 -55.85 -0.87
C ASP A 167 0.53 -54.46 -1.42
N MET A 168 0.65 -54.28 -2.73
CA MET A 168 0.13 -53.08 -3.40
C MET A 168 -1.40 -53.05 -3.26
N LEU A 169 -1.93 -51.99 -2.67
CA LEU A 169 -3.38 -51.77 -2.64
C LEU A 169 -3.93 -51.66 -4.07
N SER A 170 -4.76 -52.64 -4.46
CA SER A 170 -5.54 -52.61 -5.70
C SER A 170 -6.44 -51.37 -5.74
N ASN A 171 -6.80 -50.92 -6.95
CA ASN A 171 -7.69 -49.79 -7.20
C ASN A 171 -9.01 -49.90 -6.40
N GLU A 172 -9.63 -51.07 -6.39
CA GLU A 172 -10.88 -51.33 -5.66
C GLU A 172 -10.70 -51.28 -4.14
N GLU A 173 -9.58 -51.78 -3.63
CA GLU A 173 -9.24 -51.77 -2.22
C GLU A 173 -8.98 -50.34 -1.72
N ALA A 174 -8.26 -49.55 -2.52
CA ALA A 174 -7.92 -48.17 -2.22
C ALA A 174 -9.15 -47.25 -2.21
N SER A 175 -10.06 -47.41 -3.17
CA SER A 175 -11.31 -46.64 -3.24
C SER A 175 -12.27 -46.98 -2.10
N ARG A 176 -12.36 -48.26 -1.70
CA ARG A 176 -13.19 -48.71 -0.57
C ARG A 176 -12.63 -48.27 0.78
N ARG A 177 -11.32 -48.45 1.01
CA ARG A 177 -10.69 -48.23 2.32
C ARG A 177 -10.27 -46.78 2.57
N TYR A 178 -9.95 -46.03 1.52
CA TYR A 178 -9.48 -44.64 1.60
C TYR A 178 -10.11 -43.73 0.53
N PRO A 179 -11.44 -43.58 0.48
CA PRO A 179 -12.15 -42.93 -0.62
C PRO A 179 -11.70 -41.49 -0.90
N ARG A 180 -11.47 -40.69 0.15
CA ARG A 180 -11.01 -39.29 -0.01
C ARG A 180 -9.58 -39.19 -0.54
N PHE A 181 -8.72 -40.13 -0.16
CA PHE A 181 -7.33 -40.14 -0.62
C PHE A 181 -7.24 -40.69 -2.04
N TYR A 182 -8.01 -41.74 -2.35
CA TYR A 182 -8.19 -42.27 -3.69
C TYR A 182 -8.63 -41.18 -4.66
N GLN A 183 -9.68 -40.43 -4.32
CA GLN A 183 -10.16 -39.32 -5.13
C GLN A 183 -9.08 -38.25 -5.34
N GLN A 184 -8.35 -37.87 -4.29
CA GLN A 184 -7.22 -36.93 -4.41
C GLN A 184 -6.10 -37.45 -5.31
N ALA A 185 -5.79 -38.75 -5.26
CA ALA A 185 -4.77 -39.35 -6.12
C ALA A 185 -5.22 -39.36 -7.59
N VAL A 186 -6.46 -39.77 -7.87
CA VAL A 186 -7.04 -39.82 -9.21
C VAL A 186 -7.18 -38.41 -9.80
N GLU A 187 -7.70 -37.43 -9.05
CA GLU A 187 -7.83 -36.04 -9.51
C GLU A 187 -6.48 -35.41 -9.89
N ARG A 188 -5.38 -35.87 -9.29
CA ARG A 188 -4.04 -35.27 -9.50
C ARG A 188 -3.21 -36.01 -10.53
N PHE A 189 -3.28 -37.34 -10.56
CA PHE A 189 -2.46 -38.18 -11.45
C PHE A 189 -3.25 -38.76 -12.62
N GLY A 190 -4.56 -38.53 -12.68
CA GLY A 190 -5.46 -39.05 -13.73
C GLY A 190 -6.01 -40.44 -13.40
N SER A 191 -5.22 -41.30 -12.76
CA SER A 191 -5.64 -42.63 -12.31
C SER A 191 -4.87 -43.05 -11.04
N TRP A 192 -5.39 -44.06 -10.34
CA TRP A 192 -4.72 -44.66 -9.17
C TRP A 192 -3.41 -45.33 -9.57
N GLU A 193 -3.39 -46.05 -10.69
CA GLU A 193 -2.20 -46.70 -11.24
C GLU A 193 -1.11 -45.69 -11.61
N ALA A 194 -1.47 -44.55 -12.21
CA ALA A 194 -0.52 -43.49 -12.50
C ALA A 194 0.07 -42.86 -11.22
N ALA A 195 -0.73 -42.77 -10.15
CA ALA A 195 -0.27 -42.26 -8.85
C ALA A 195 0.70 -43.22 -8.16
N THR A 196 0.41 -44.53 -8.17
CA THR A 196 1.28 -45.55 -7.59
C THR A 196 2.56 -45.73 -8.40
N GLN A 197 2.48 -45.74 -9.73
CA GLN A 197 3.64 -45.76 -10.61
C GLN A 197 4.54 -44.54 -10.37
N ALA A 198 3.96 -43.34 -10.29
CA ALA A 198 4.72 -42.11 -9.99
C ALA A 198 5.36 -42.12 -8.58
N ALA A 199 4.80 -42.87 -7.63
CA ALA A 199 5.37 -42.99 -6.29
C ALA A 199 6.63 -43.86 -6.25
N PHE A 200 6.74 -44.82 -7.17
CA PHE A 200 7.81 -45.81 -7.24
C PHE A 200 8.73 -45.69 -8.46
N ASP A 201 8.48 -44.74 -9.37
CA ASP A 201 9.37 -44.44 -10.48
C ASP A 201 10.68 -43.81 -9.97
N PRO A 202 11.85 -44.45 -10.17
CA PRO A 202 13.15 -43.92 -9.76
C PRO A 202 13.54 -42.61 -10.47
N LYS A 203 12.86 -42.21 -11.55
CA LYS A 203 13.08 -40.92 -12.22
C LYS A 203 12.42 -39.73 -11.51
N SER A 204 11.50 -39.98 -10.57
CA SER A 204 10.77 -38.93 -9.84
C SER A 204 11.62 -38.13 -8.82
N GLU A 205 12.84 -38.57 -8.52
CA GLU A 205 13.74 -37.95 -7.54
C GLU A 205 14.77 -36.97 -8.13
N ARG A 206 14.82 -36.80 -9.46
CA ARG A 206 15.83 -35.94 -10.14
C ARG A 206 15.33 -34.54 -10.57
N VAL A 207 14.23 -34.03 -10.01
CA VAL A 207 13.70 -32.68 -10.32
C VAL A 207 13.40 -31.88 -9.05
#